data_AF-A0A1F8RQL9-F1
#
_entry.id   AF-A0A1F8RQL9-F1
#
_cell.length_a   1.000
_cell.length_b   1.000
_cell.length_c   1.000
_cell.angle_alpha   90.00
_cell.angle_beta   90.00
_cell.angle_gamma   90.00
#
_symmetry.space_group_name_H-M   'P 1'
#
loop_
_entity.id
_entity.type
_entity.pdbx_description
1 polymer ?
#
loop_
_entity_poly.entity_id
_entity_poly.type
_entity_poly.pdbx_seq_one_letter_code
_entity_poly.pdbx_strand_id
1 'polypeptide(L)' 'MLLLKTCPRCRRGDLIVEREEYGVVVDCLQCGYVGDLSAVRRFMTTSTVAHRLPERERAEVA' A
#
# COMPACT_ATOMS: atom_id res chain seq x y z
N MET A 1 -9.78 -7.61 1.71
CA MET A 1 -10.35 -6.73 0.66
C MET A 1 -9.76 -7.12 -0.68
N LEU A 2 -10.50 -7.06 -1.79
CA LEU A 2 -9.98 -7.42 -3.12
C LEU A 2 -9.75 -6.15 -3.96
N LEU A 3 -8.56 -6.03 -4.56
CA LEU A 3 -8.21 -4.97 -5.51
C LEU A 3 -8.00 -5.58 -6.90
N LEU A 4 -8.80 -5.17 -7.87
CA LEU A 4 -8.81 -5.78 -9.20
C LEU A 4 -7.79 -5.12 -10.13
N LYS A 5 -7.02 -5.92 -10.86
CA LYS A 5 -6.05 -5.47 -11.88
C LYS A 5 -5.01 -4.44 -11.39
N THR A 6 -4.69 -4.46 -10.10
CA THR A 6 -3.78 -3.50 -9.45
C THR A 6 -2.40 -4.06 -9.14
N CYS A 7 -2.14 -5.34 -9.43
CA CYS A 7 -0.84 -5.94 -9.11
C CYS A 7 0.31 -5.20 -9.81
N PRO A 8 1.31 -4.67 -9.07
CA PRO A 8 2.41 -3.91 -9.65
C PRO A 8 3.38 -4.76 -10.47
N ARG A 9 3.45 -6.07 -10.16
CA ARG A 9 4.37 -7.01 -10.83
C ARG A 9 3.86 -7.41 -12.21
N CYS A 10 2.63 -7.91 -12.30
CA CYS A 10 2.07 -8.41 -13.57
C CYS A 10 1.12 -7.42 -14.27
N ARG A 11 0.74 -6.30 -13.62
CA ARG A 11 -0.14 -5.23 -14.13
C ARG A 11 -1.57 -5.63 -14.52
N ARG A 12 -1.93 -6.90 -14.34
CA ARG A 12 -3.25 -7.45 -14.73
C ARG A 12 -3.89 -8.27 -13.61
N GLY A 13 -3.11 -8.58 -12.58
CA GLY A 13 -3.52 -9.43 -11.48
C GLY A 13 -4.30 -8.73 -10.40
N ASP A 14 -5.14 -9.52 -9.77
CA ASP A 14 -5.99 -9.13 -8.66
C ASP A 14 -5.23 -9.39 -7.36
N LEU A 15 -5.21 -8.38 -6.48
CA LEU A 15 -4.57 -8.44 -5.19
C LEU A 15 -5.61 -8.67 -4.10
N ILE A 16 -5.38 -9.66 -3.24
CA ILE A 16 -6.04 -9.77 -1.95
C ILE A 16 -5.24 -8.92 -0.97
N VAL A 17 -5.96 -8.12 -0.18
CA VAL A 17 -5.43 -7.29 0.90
C VAL A 17 -5.87 -7.90 2.23
N GLU A 18 -4.90 -8.23 3.06
CA GLU A 18 -5.08 -8.83 4.38
C GLU A 18 -4.44 -7.97 5.45
N ARG A 19 -5.13 -7.87 6.59
CA ARG A 19 -4.66 -7.11 7.74
C ARG A 19 -4.08 -8.10 8.74
N GLU A 20 -2.81 -7.94 9.06
CA GLU A 20 -2.12 -8.72 10.06
C GLU A 20 -1.77 -7.86 11.27
N GLU A 21 -1.22 -8.49 12.31
CA GLU A 21 -0.85 -7.84 13.57
C GLU A 21 0.10 -6.65 13.37
N TYR A 22 1.02 -6.76 12.40
CA TYR A 22 2.07 -5.75 12.15
C TYR A 22 1.79 -4.84 10.96
N GLY A 23 0.68 -5.01 10.25
CA GLY A 23 0.43 -4.19 9.06
C GLY A 23 -0.58 -4.76 8.08
N VAL A 24 -0.41 -4.38 6.82
CA VAL A 24 -1.30 -4.78 5.74
C VAL A 24 -0.49 -5.38 4.60
N VAL A 25 -0.70 -6.66 4.37
CA VAL A 25 -0.03 -7.44 3.33
C VAL A 25 -0.97 -7.54 2.13
N VAL A 26 -0.39 -7.63 0.95
CA VAL A 26 -1.09 -7.92 -0.30
C VAL A 26 -0.52 -9.16 -0.97
N ASP A 27 -1.38 -9.98 -1.57
CA ASP A 27 -1.00 -11.13 -2.38
C ASP A 27 -1.74 -11.13 -3.73
N CYS A 28 -1.02 -11.41 -4.82
CA CYS A 28 -1.57 -11.48 -6.17
C CYS A 28 -1.97 -12.91 -6.54
N LEU A 29 -3.26 -13.11 -6.78
CA LEU A 29 -3.84 -14.41 -7.15
C LEU A 29 -3.37 -14.97 -8.49
N GLN A 30 -2.81 -14.12 -9.37
CA GLN A 30 -2.40 -14.55 -10.72
C GLN A 30 -0.90 -14.82 -10.86
N CYS A 31 -0.05 -14.13 -10.08
CA CYS A 31 1.40 -14.21 -10.25
C CYS A 31 2.17 -14.47 -8.95
N GLY A 32 1.49 -14.63 -7.82
CA GLY A 32 2.11 -14.90 -6.51
C GLY A 32 2.99 -13.75 -5.99
N TYR A 33 2.66 -12.51 -6.37
CA TYR A 33 3.35 -11.34 -5.81
C TYR A 33 2.85 -11.08 -4.40
N VAL A 34 3.75 -11.15 -3.42
CA VAL A 34 3.48 -10.78 -2.03
C VAL A 34 4.26 -9.52 -1.68
N GLY A 35 3.62 -8.58 -0.98
CA GLY A 35 4.28 -7.37 -0.49
C GLY A 35 3.37 -6.52 0.39
N ASP A 36 3.83 -5.33 0.75
CA ASP A 36 3.04 -4.42 1.57
C ASP A 36 2.06 -3.58 0.74
N LEU A 37 0.94 -3.19 1.36
CA LEU A 37 -0.02 -2.27 0.74
C LEU A 37 0.61 -0.92 0.34
N SER A 38 1.67 -0.49 1.03
CA SER A 38 2.43 0.72 0.71
C SER A 38 3.08 0.66 -0.67
N ALA A 39 3.48 -0.53 -1.14
CA ALA A 39 3.99 -0.73 -2.49
C ALA A 39 2.90 -0.46 -3.52
N VAL A 40 1.67 -0.96 -3.30
CA VAL A 40 0.52 -0.79 -4.21
C VAL A 40 0.06 0.66 -4.28
N ARG A 41 0.02 1.39 -3.16
CA ARG A 41 -0.39 2.81 -3.12
C ARG A 41 0.44 3.70 -4.04
N ARG A 42 1.74 3.38 -4.23
CA ARG A 42 2.62 4.13 -5.16
C ARG A 42 2.23 3.96 -6.63
N PHE A 43 1.55 2.87 -7.00
CA PHE A 43 1.10 2.62 -8.37
C PHE A 43 -0.28 3.21 -8.67
N MET A 44 -1.10 3.48 -7.65
CA MET A 44 -2.47 3.98 -7.84
C MET A 44 -2.58 5.52 -7.86
N THR A 45 -1.51 6.26 -7.56
CA THR A 45 -1.55 7.74 -7.55
C THR A 45 -1.23 8.36 -8.91
N THR A 46 -2.22 8.41 -9.79
CA THR A 46 -2.36 9.46 -10.83
C THR A 46 -3.42 10.50 -10.46
N SER A 47 -3.70 10.70 -9.17
CA SER A 47 -4.53 11.82 -8.72
C SER A 47 -3.91 12.48 -7.50
N THR A 48 -3.61 13.75 -7.69
CA THR A 48 -3.06 14.74 -6.75
C THR A 48 -3.89 14.82 -5.47
N VAL A 49 -3.45 14.15 -4.40
CA VAL A 49 -3.70 14.65 -3.04
C VAL A 49 -2.45 14.42 -2.20
N ALA A 50 -1.66 15.49 -2.07
CA ALA A 50 -0.60 15.60 -1.09
C ALA A 50 -1.22 15.57 0.31
N HIS A 51 -1.26 14.39 0.94
CA HIS A 51 -1.48 14.29 2.38
C HIS A 51 -0.23 14.84 3.06
N ARG A 52 -0.32 16.07 3.57
CA ARG A 52 0.63 16.63 4.54
C ARG A 52 0.71 15.68 5.74
N LEU A 53 1.91 15.23 6.06
CA LEU A 53 2.23 14.60 7.35
C LEU A 53 2.15 15.70 8.43
N PRO A 54 1.51 15.48 9.59
CA PRO A 54 1.56 16.44 10.69
C PRO A 54 2.96 16.44 11.34
N GLU A 55 3.57 17.61 11.42
CA GLU A 55 4.89 17.89 12.03
C GLU A 55 4.83 17.98 13.57
N ARG A 56 4.57 16.89 14.28
CA ARG A 56 4.70 16.84 15.75
C ARG A 56 5.27 15.46 16.11
N GLU A 57 6.47 15.28 16.65
CA GLU A 57 7.05 15.93 17.83
C GLU A 57 8.54 16.28 17.64
N ARG A 58 8.84 17.59 17.62
CA ARG A 58 10.11 18.15 18.09
C ARG A 58 9.78 19.01 19.30
N ALA A 59 9.75 18.43 20.49
CA ALA A 59 9.88 19.16 21.75
C ALA A 59 9.91 18.16 22.92
N GLU A 60 11.10 17.68 23.29
CA GLU A 60 11.47 17.65 24.70
C GLU A 60 13.00 17.74 24.80
N VAL A 61 13.50 18.97 24.67
CA VAL A 61 14.72 19.41 25.34
C VAL A 61 14.32 20.68 26.08
N ALA A 62 14.08 20.52 27.38
CA ALA A 62 14.12 21.58 28.38
C ALA A 62 14.51 20.93 29.71
#